data_AF-A0A7S4BSX2-F1
#
_entry.id   AF-A0A7S4BSX2-F1
#
_cell.length_a   1.000
_cell.length_b   1.000
_cell.length_c   1.000
_cell.angle_alpha   90.00
_cell.angle_beta   90.00
_cell.angle_gamma   90.00
#
_symmetry.space_group_name_H-M   'P 1'
#
loop_
_entity.id
_entity.type
_entity.pdbx_description
1 polymer ?
#
loop_
_entity_poly.entity_id
_entity_poly.type
_entity_poly.pdbx_seq_one_letter_code
_entity_poly.pdbx_strand_id
1 'polypeptide(L)'
;VARRLRGRQQRHLAREQVHAHAPAHALLKLRMLSRGVAALTRTRQSAHPIALASAHRFAPICFVRFNQQGAAASHQFDDNNELDRIRKALLYRSKQRGWLEMDIMLGKWAETKLSKLDERQLQQFDQILEMENPDLYKWFTGQQAVPDEVDNPLLRTLCADLKGSMASKLSVPSTTEFKGAVWE
;
A
#
# COMPACT_ATOMS: atom_id res chain seq x y z
N VAL A 1 1.29 -46.49 26.39
CA VAL A 1 2.01 -47.11 25.26
C VAL A 1 1.19 -47.00 23.96
N ALA A 2 0.80 -45.79 23.54
CA ALA A 2 -0.04 -45.59 22.34
C ALA A 2 0.28 -44.27 21.60
N ARG A 3 1.57 -43.92 21.53
CA ARG A 3 2.11 -42.82 20.71
C ARG A 3 3.22 -43.37 19.83
N ARG A 4 2.91 -44.16 18.79
CA ARG A 4 3.94 -44.58 17.83
C ARG A 4 3.45 -45.21 16.52
N LEU A 5 2.32 -44.82 15.92
CA LEU A 5 1.84 -45.56 14.74
C LEU A 5 0.97 -44.78 13.73
N ARG A 6 1.24 -43.48 13.52
CA ARG A 6 0.61 -42.68 12.44
C ARG A 6 1.62 -41.83 11.64
N GLY A 7 2.87 -42.28 11.53
CA GLY A 7 3.98 -41.55 10.88
C GLY A 7 4.54 -42.17 9.60
N ARG A 8 3.90 -43.19 9.00
CA ARG A 8 4.48 -43.93 7.85
C ARG A 8 3.62 -44.04 6.58
N GLN A 9 2.35 -43.60 6.60
CA GLN A 9 1.41 -43.87 5.50
C GLN A 9 1.05 -42.67 4.60
N GLN A 10 1.73 -41.52 4.72
CA GLN A 10 1.46 -40.34 3.87
C GLN A 10 2.67 -39.83 3.09
N ARG A 11 3.70 -40.67 2.90
CA ARG A 11 4.86 -40.35 2.03
C ARG A 11 4.79 -40.99 0.63
N HIS A 12 3.78 -41.81 0.36
CA HIS A 12 3.64 -42.52 -0.91
C HIS A 12 2.67 -41.88 -1.93
N LEU A 13 1.92 -40.84 -1.56
CA LEU A 13 1.02 -40.13 -2.49
C LEU A 13 1.66 -38.86 -3.10
N ALA A 14 2.95 -38.61 -2.85
CA ALA A 14 3.68 -37.44 -3.34
C ALA A 14 4.64 -37.77 -4.50
N ARG A 15 4.31 -38.75 -5.35
CA ARG A 15 5.27 -39.24 -6.37
C ARG A 15 4.73 -39.64 -7.74
N GLU A 16 3.51 -39.24 -8.08
CA GLU A 16 2.99 -39.42 -9.44
C GLU A 16 2.25 -38.16 -9.87
N GLN A 17 2.94 -37.32 -10.64
CA GLN A 17 2.46 -36.51 -11.78
C GLN A 17 3.43 -35.35 -12.01
N VAL A 18 4.61 -35.70 -12.51
CA VAL A 18 5.53 -34.79 -13.20
C VAL A 18 5.88 -35.47 -14.52
N HIS A 19 5.83 -34.69 -15.60
CA HIS A 19 6.19 -34.97 -17.01
C HIS A 19 5.02 -35.21 -17.98
N ALA A 20 4.71 -34.19 -18.78
CA ALA A 20 5.04 -34.13 -20.22
C ALA A 20 4.06 -33.21 -20.99
N HIS A 21 4.53 -32.05 -21.48
CA HIS A 21 4.65 -31.72 -22.90
C HIS A 21 4.85 -30.21 -23.15
N ALA A 22 5.98 -29.85 -23.76
CA ALA A 22 6.17 -28.64 -24.56
C ALA A 22 5.78 -28.94 -26.02
N PRO A 23 5.40 -27.93 -26.83
CA PRO A 23 6.34 -27.26 -27.77
C PRO A 23 6.08 -25.73 -27.91
N ALA A 24 7.07 -24.83 -28.02
CA ALA A 24 7.99 -24.56 -29.14
C ALA A 24 7.33 -24.06 -30.45
N HIS A 25 7.13 -22.74 -30.58
CA HIS A 25 7.11 -21.97 -31.84
C HIS A 25 7.64 -20.55 -31.51
N ALA A 26 8.85 -20.14 -31.91
CA ALA A 26 9.23 -19.62 -33.24
C ALA A 26 8.40 -18.40 -33.66
N LEU A 27 8.88 -17.31 -34.26
CA LEU A 27 10.17 -16.72 -34.64
C LEU A 27 9.78 -15.36 -35.26
N LEU A 28 10.70 -14.39 -35.26
CA LEU A 28 10.79 -13.26 -36.21
C LEU A 28 9.64 -12.22 -36.31
N LYS A 29 9.97 -10.94 -36.08
CA LYS A 29 10.31 -10.03 -37.20
C LYS A 29 10.93 -8.72 -36.71
N LEU A 30 12.23 -8.65 -36.97
CA LEU A 30 13.02 -7.45 -37.18
C LEU A 30 12.46 -6.64 -38.37
N ARG A 31 12.33 -5.32 -38.26
CA ARG A 31 12.34 -4.44 -39.44
C ARG A 31 12.87 -3.04 -39.09
N MET A 32 14.12 -2.80 -39.50
CA MET A 32 14.68 -1.48 -39.77
C MET A 32 13.91 -0.77 -40.89
N LEU A 33 13.89 0.56 -40.89
CA LEU A 33 14.08 1.48 -42.04
C LEU A 33 13.99 2.92 -41.45
N SER A 34 15.09 3.62 -41.18
CA SER A 34 15.85 4.48 -42.12
C SER A 34 15.01 5.53 -42.86
N ARG A 35 15.45 6.81 -42.70
CA ARG A 35 15.19 8.05 -43.47
C ARG A 35 14.59 9.14 -42.56
N GLY A 36 15.11 10.37 -42.49
CA GLY A 36 16.13 11.02 -43.28
C GLY A 36 16.49 12.37 -42.65
N VAL A 37 17.70 12.79 -42.98
CA VAL A 37 18.32 14.07 -42.64
C VAL A 37 17.64 15.18 -43.45
N ALA A 38 17.29 16.30 -42.82
CA ALA A 38 17.10 17.57 -43.51
C ALA A 38 17.54 18.71 -42.60
N ALA A 39 18.76 19.19 -42.86
CA ALA A 39 19.26 20.47 -42.42
C ALA A 39 18.54 21.61 -43.18
N LEU A 40 18.38 22.78 -42.57
CA LEU A 40 19.12 24.02 -42.91
C LEU A 40 18.48 25.27 -42.27
N THR A 41 19.33 25.97 -41.50
CA THR A 41 19.55 27.42 -41.48
C THR A 41 18.42 28.45 -41.32
N ARG A 42 18.59 29.24 -40.23
CA ARG A 42 18.77 30.72 -40.22
C ARG A 42 17.56 31.52 -40.74
N THR A 43 16.91 32.36 -39.94
CA THR A 43 17.37 33.74 -39.74
C THR A 43 16.89 34.39 -38.44
N ARG A 44 17.79 35.23 -37.96
CA ARG A 44 17.76 36.19 -36.85
C ARG A 44 16.91 37.42 -37.23
N GLN A 45 16.07 37.91 -36.33
CA GLN A 45 15.56 39.30 -36.25
C GLN A 45 14.88 39.44 -34.87
N SER A 46 15.56 39.97 -33.85
CA SER A 46 15.82 41.39 -33.51
C SER A 46 14.72 42.05 -32.67
N ALA A 47 15.16 42.48 -31.48
CA ALA A 47 14.76 43.66 -30.72
C ALA A 47 13.52 43.60 -29.78
N HIS A 48 13.79 44.08 -28.56
CA HIS A 48 12.91 44.30 -27.40
C HIS A 48 12.03 45.56 -27.58
N PRO A 49 11.00 45.81 -26.73
CA PRO A 49 11.26 46.41 -25.42
C PRO A 49 10.39 45.88 -24.26
N ILE A 50 10.90 46.19 -23.07
CA ILE A 50 10.36 45.98 -21.74
C ILE A 50 9.03 46.72 -21.59
N ALA A 51 7.95 45.98 -21.32
CA ALA A 51 6.70 46.53 -20.81
C ALA A 51 6.54 46.12 -19.35
N LEU A 52 6.81 47.09 -18.47
CA LEU A 52 6.53 47.04 -17.05
C LEU A 52 5.02 47.21 -16.87
N ALA A 53 4.28 46.11 -16.67
CA ALA A 53 2.88 46.16 -16.27
C ALA A 53 2.74 45.41 -14.96
N SER A 54 2.73 46.20 -13.88
CA SER A 54 2.29 45.79 -12.55
C SER A 54 0.87 45.27 -12.65
N ALA A 55 0.70 43.95 -12.52
CA ALA A 55 -0.57 43.32 -12.25
C ALA A 55 -0.40 42.52 -10.97
N HIS A 56 -0.96 43.05 -9.89
CA HIS A 56 -1.25 42.29 -8.67
C HIS A 56 -2.05 41.05 -9.05
N ARG A 57 -1.35 39.94 -9.29
CA ARG A 57 -1.95 38.61 -9.23
C ARG A 57 -2.17 38.32 -7.75
N PHE A 58 -3.32 38.75 -7.25
CA PHE A 58 -4.03 37.98 -6.23
C PHE A 58 -4.13 36.56 -6.80
N ALA A 59 -3.17 35.71 -6.46
CA ALA A 59 -3.33 34.30 -6.66
C ALA A 59 -4.56 33.92 -5.83
N PRO A 60 -5.64 33.41 -6.43
CA PRO A 60 -6.61 32.71 -5.60
C PRO A 60 -5.78 31.67 -4.86
N ILE A 61 -5.94 31.61 -3.54
CA ILE A 61 -5.48 30.46 -2.77
C ILE A 61 -6.10 29.28 -3.51
N CYS A 62 -5.31 28.64 -4.37
CA CYS A 62 -5.65 27.36 -4.94
C CYS A 62 -5.62 26.50 -3.70
N PHE A 63 -6.81 26.33 -3.11
CA PHE A 63 -7.08 25.31 -2.14
C PHE A 63 -6.73 24.03 -2.89
N VAL A 64 -5.47 23.63 -2.77
CA VAL A 64 -5.00 22.33 -3.21
C VAL A 64 -5.83 21.42 -2.33
N ARG A 65 -6.97 20.98 -2.88
CA ARG A 65 -7.74 19.89 -2.33
C ARG A 65 -6.74 18.76 -2.34
N PHE A 66 -6.08 18.55 -1.20
CA PHE A 66 -5.18 17.45 -0.96
C PHE A 66 -6.07 16.22 -0.97
N ASN A 67 -6.42 15.81 -2.19
CA ASN A 67 -7.36 14.75 -2.46
C ASN A 67 -6.60 13.48 -2.15
N GLN A 68 -6.69 13.07 -0.89
CA GLN A 68 -6.21 11.78 -0.41
C GLN A 68 -6.94 10.61 -1.13
N GLN A 69 -7.93 10.88 -1.99
CA GLN A 69 -8.57 9.90 -2.86
C GLN A 69 -7.65 9.54 -4.03
N GLY A 70 -6.63 8.76 -3.70
CA GLY A 70 -5.71 8.12 -4.61
C GLY A 70 -4.66 7.42 -3.78
N ALA A 71 -5.03 6.33 -3.10
CA ALA A 71 -4.04 5.49 -2.45
C ALA A 71 -2.95 5.17 -3.49
N ALA A 72 -1.70 5.55 -3.24
CA ALA A 72 -0.61 5.34 -4.19
C ALA A 72 -0.49 3.87 -4.63
N ALA A 73 -0.95 2.95 -3.79
CA ALA A 73 -1.00 1.51 -4.07
C ALA A 73 -2.24 1.04 -4.88
N SER A 74 -3.29 1.85 -5.05
CA SER A 74 -4.51 1.42 -5.77
C SER A 74 -4.28 1.15 -7.26
N HIS A 75 -3.25 1.75 -7.85
CA HIS A 75 -2.82 1.47 -9.23
C HIS A 75 -2.10 0.13 -9.39
N GLN A 76 -1.73 -0.54 -8.29
CA GLN A 76 -1.08 -1.85 -8.34
C GLN A 76 -2.05 -2.99 -8.69
N PHE A 77 -3.35 -2.77 -8.50
CA PHE A 77 -4.39 -3.78 -8.70
C PHE A 77 -5.04 -3.63 -10.08
N ASP A 78 -5.15 -4.72 -10.84
CA ASP A 78 -5.80 -4.74 -12.15
C ASP A 78 -7.32 -4.85 -12.01
N ASP A 79 -8.06 -3.96 -12.67
CA ASP A 79 -9.53 -3.95 -12.63
C ASP A 79 -10.16 -5.13 -13.40
N ASN A 80 -9.40 -5.89 -14.19
CA ASN A 80 -9.89 -7.08 -14.89
C ASN A 80 -9.93 -8.34 -14.00
N ASN A 81 -9.20 -8.34 -12.87
CA ASN A 81 -9.16 -9.47 -11.94
C ASN A 81 -10.09 -9.22 -10.75
N GLU A 82 -11.01 -10.15 -10.49
CA GLU A 82 -12.01 -10.01 -9.42
C GLU A 82 -11.36 -9.88 -8.03
N LEU A 83 -10.30 -10.64 -7.73
CA LEU A 83 -9.62 -10.54 -6.44
C LEU A 83 -8.93 -9.18 -6.27
N ASP A 84 -8.41 -8.60 -7.34
CA ASP A 84 -7.75 -7.30 -7.31
C ASP A 84 -8.75 -6.16 -7.14
N ARG A 85 -9.96 -6.29 -7.70
CA ARG A 85 -11.09 -5.40 -7.43
C ARG A 85 -11.47 -5.40 -5.94
N ILE A 86 -11.57 -6.58 -5.34
CA ILE A 86 -11.85 -6.74 -3.90
C ILE A 86 -10.73 -6.09 -3.08
N ARG A 87 -9.46 -6.33 -3.40
CA ARG A 87 -8.31 -5.69 -2.72
C ARG A 87 -8.37 -4.17 -2.81
N LYS A 88 -8.70 -3.62 -3.98
CA LYS A 88 -8.83 -2.18 -4.20
C LYS A 88 -9.97 -1.58 -3.37
N ALA A 89 -11.11 -2.26 -3.31
CA ALA A 89 -12.26 -1.86 -2.48
C ALA A 89 -11.92 -1.90 -0.98
N LEU A 90 -11.27 -2.97 -0.51
CA LEU A 90 -10.83 -3.10 0.89
C LEU A 90 -9.78 -2.05 1.28
N LEU A 91 -8.81 -1.78 0.39
CA LEU A 91 -7.84 -0.72 0.59
C LEU A 91 -8.52 0.64 0.73
N TYR A 92 -9.50 0.93 -0.12
CA TYR A 92 -10.28 2.16 -0.01
C TYR A 92 -11.05 2.24 1.31
N ARG A 93 -11.80 1.19 1.67
CA ARG A 93 -12.58 1.11 2.91
C ARG A 93 -11.70 1.28 4.16
N SER A 94 -10.48 0.75 4.13
CA SER A 94 -9.52 0.88 5.25
C SER A 94 -9.09 2.32 5.54
N LYS A 95 -9.24 3.23 4.57
CA LYS A 95 -8.81 4.64 4.64
C LYS A 95 -9.96 5.63 4.81
N GLN A 96 -11.21 5.16 4.83
CA GLN A 96 -12.40 6.02 4.81
C GLN A 96 -13.28 5.75 6.02
N ARG A 97 -12.67 5.58 7.20
CA ARG A 97 -13.41 5.37 8.46
C ARG A 97 -13.80 6.66 9.16
N GLY A 98 -13.16 7.78 8.82
CA GLY A 98 -13.39 9.08 9.49
C GLY A 98 -12.65 9.20 10.82
N TRP A 99 -11.76 8.26 11.13
CA TRP A 99 -10.84 8.35 12.27
C TRP A 99 -9.41 8.23 11.77
N LEU A 100 -8.73 9.37 11.73
CA LEU A 100 -7.45 9.53 11.03
C LEU A 100 -6.38 8.55 11.50
N GLU A 101 -6.29 8.30 12.80
CA GLU A 101 -5.33 7.37 13.39
C GLU A 101 -5.55 5.95 12.87
N MET A 102 -6.80 5.50 12.82
CA MET A 102 -7.18 4.18 12.31
C MET A 102 -6.92 4.08 10.81
N ASP A 103 -7.30 5.12 10.06
CA ASP A 103 -7.09 5.19 8.60
C ASP A 103 -5.59 5.12 8.25
N ILE A 104 -4.72 5.75 9.05
CA ILE A 104 -3.27 5.69 8.87
C ILE A 104 -2.73 4.30 9.23
N MET A 105 -3.17 3.72 10.35
CA MET A 105 -2.68 2.40 10.80
C MET A 105 -3.09 1.29 9.84
N LEU A 106 -4.39 1.19 9.55
CA LEU A 106 -4.95 0.17 8.67
C LEU A 106 -4.53 0.41 7.22
N GLY A 107 -4.57 1.66 6.75
CA GLY A 107 -4.19 2.00 5.39
C GLY A 107 -2.74 1.60 5.08
N LYS A 108 -1.78 1.94 5.94
CA LYS A 108 -0.36 1.56 5.75
C LYS A 108 -0.16 0.05 5.80
N TRP A 109 -0.84 -0.64 6.72
CA TRP A 109 -0.75 -2.09 6.80
C TRP A 109 -1.33 -2.74 5.53
N ALA A 110 -2.51 -2.29 5.10
CA ALA A 110 -3.21 -2.79 3.92
C ALA A 110 -2.38 -2.63 2.64
N GLU A 111 -1.74 -1.47 2.43
CA GLU A 111 -0.85 -1.22 1.29
C GLU A 111 0.28 -2.27 1.17
N THR A 112 0.81 -2.75 2.29
CA THR A 112 1.94 -3.68 2.30
C THR A 112 1.54 -5.16 2.28
N LYS A 113 0.35 -5.50 2.78
CA LYS A 113 -0.07 -6.89 3.00
C LYS A 113 -1.13 -7.37 2.02
N LEU A 114 -2.05 -6.51 1.53
CA LEU A 114 -3.19 -6.93 0.68
C LEU A 114 -2.77 -7.73 -0.56
N SER A 115 -1.65 -7.37 -1.20
CA SER A 115 -1.13 -8.08 -2.38
C SER A 115 -0.65 -9.51 -2.08
N LYS A 116 -0.44 -9.85 -0.80
CA LYS A 116 0.06 -11.16 -0.34
C LYS A 116 -1.03 -12.02 0.32
N LEU A 117 -2.22 -11.46 0.54
CA LEU A 117 -3.32 -12.17 1.20
C LEU A 117 -4.07 -13.07 0.22
N ASP A 118 -4.43 -14.24 0.74
CA ASP A 118 -5.33 -15.19 0.08
C ASP A 118 -6.80 -14.75 0.22
N GLU A 119 -7.70 -15.30 -0.59
CA GLU A 119 -9.12 -14.94 -0.63
C GLU A 119 -9.81 -15.05 0.75
N ARG A 120 -9.52 -16.12 1.50
CA ARG A 120 -10.04 -16.30 2.88
C ARG A 120 -9.56 -15.21 3.83
N GLN A 121 -8.33 -14.74 3.65
CA GLN A 121 -7.78 -13.67 4.46
C GLN A 121 -8.37 -12.31 4.06
N LEU A 122 -8.72 -12.11 2.78
CA LEU A 122 -9.45 -10.91 2.36
C LEU A 122 -10.84 -10.84 3.01
N GLN A 123 -11.55 -11.98 3.10
CA GLN A 123 -12.83 -12.06 3.83
C GLN A 123 -12.66 -11.77 5.32
N GLN A 124 -11.62 -12.34 5.95
CA GLN A 124 -11.28 -12.03 7.34
C GLN A 124 -10.95 -10.55 7.54
N PHE A 125 -10.29 -9.92 6.56
CA PHE A 125 -10.00 -8.50 6.62
C PHE A 125 -11.27 -7.66 6.51
N ASP A 126 -12.21 -8.04 5.64
CA ASP A 126 -13.50 -7.36 5.52
C ASP A 126 -14.30 -7.44 6.84
N GLN A 127 -14.30 -8.61 7.51
CA GLN A 127 -14.91 -8.75 8.84
C GLN A 127 -14.27 -7.82 9.88
N ILE A 128 -12.93 -7.70 9.89
CA ILE A 128 -12.24 -6.72 10.75
C ILE A 128 -12.69 -5.31 10.40
N LEU A 129 -12.92 -5.04 9.12
CA LEU A 129 -13.39 -3.74 8.68
C LEU A 129 -14.87 -3.45 9.02
N GLU A 130 -15.65 -4.42 9.46
CA GLU A 130 -17.01 -4.19 9.94
C GLU A 130 -17.07 -3.89 11.44
N MET A 131 -15.98 -4.13 12.16
CA MET A 131 -15.91 -3.93 13.60
C MET A 131 -15.83 -2.45 13.98
N GLU A 132 -16.29 -2.17 15.20
CA GLU A 132 -16.30 -0.84 15.77
C GLU A 132 -14.89 -0.31 16.03
N ASN A 133 -14.71 0.95 15.64
CA ASN A 133 -13.46 1.68 15.71
C ASN A 133 -12.81 1.68 17.11
N PRO A 134 -13.54 2.02 18.21
CA PRO A 134 -12.94 2.11 19.55
C PRO A 134 -12.33 0.81 20.05
N ASP A 135 -12.93 -0.32 19.71
CA ASP A 135 -12.46 -1.63 20.18
C ASP A 135 -11.25 -2.09 19.39
N LEU A 136 -11.26 -1.90 18.06
CA LEU A 136 -10.09 -2.12 17.21
C LEU A 136 -8.87 -1.33 17.70
N TYR A 137 -9.05 -0.06 18.05
CA TYR A 137 -7.97 0.79 18.55
C TYR A 137 -7.36 0.26 19.85
N LYS A 138 -8.19 -0.18 20.81
CA LYS A 138 -7.71 -0.79 22.08
C LYS A 138 -6.89 -2.05 21.82
N TRP A 139 -7.29 -2.89 20.86
CA TRP A 139 -6.56 -4.11 20.53
C TRP A 139 -5.26 -3.84 19.79
N PHE A 140 -5.23 -2.87 18.88
CA PHE A 140 -4.04 -2.49 18.12
C PHE A 140 -2.97 -1.87 19.01
N THR A 141 -3.38 -0.99 19.93
CA THR A 141 -2.48 -0.38 20.93
C THR A 141 -2.10 -1.34 22.05
N GLY A 142 -2.79 -2.47 22.19
CA GLY A 142 -2.56 -3.45 23.25
C GLY A 142 -3.10 -3.03 24.62
N GLN A 143 -3.98 -2.04 24.68
CA GLN A 143 -4.71 -1.67 25.91
C GLN A 143 -5.65 -2.79 26.36
N GLN A 144 -6.19 -3.56 25.42
CA GLN A 144 -7.02 -4.73 25.68
C GLN A 144 -6.56 -5.91 24.81
N ALA A 145 -6.69 -7.13 25.33
CA ALA A 145 -6.51 -8.34 24.53
C ALA A 145 -7.72 -8.55 23.60
N VAL A 146 -7.49 -9.22 22.47
CA VAL A 146 -8.57 -9.63 21.56
C VAL A 146 -9.43 -10.67 22.30
N PRO A 147 -10.74 -10.44 22.44
CA PRO A 147 -11.65 -11.40 23.07
C PRO A 147 -11.69 -12.73 22.31
N ASP A 148 -11.89 -13.85 23.01
CA ASP A 148 -11.92 -15.19 22.39
C ASP A 148 -13.15 -15.39 21.50
N GLU A 149 -14.19 -14.56 21.64
CA GLU A 149 -15.37 -14.53 20.81
C GLU A 149 -15.06 -14.11 19.36
N VAL A 150 -13.97 -13.36 19.16
CA VAL A 150 -13.54 -12.90 17.83
C VAL A 150 -12.56 -13.93 17.25
N ASP A 151 -13.10 -14.95 16.57
CA ASP A 151 -12.29 -15.96 15.88
C ASP A 151 -11.78 -15.46 14.53
N ASN A 152 -10.78 -14.57 14.58
CA ASN A 152 -10.12 -14.07 13.38
C ASN A 152 -8.57 -14.14 13.49
N PRO A 153 -7.91 -15.09 12.80
CA PRO A 153 -6.46 -15.24 12.86
C PRO A 153 -5.71 -14.08 12.20
N LEU A 154 -6.32 -13.41 11.22
CA LEU A 154 -5.73 -12.24 10.58
C LEU A 154 -5.68 -11.06 11.55
N LEU A 155 -6.70 -10.90 12.41
CA LEU A 155 -6.72 -9.85 13.43
C LEU A 155 -5.53 -9.97 14.39
N ARG A 156 -5.22 -11.20 14.83
CA ARG A 156 -4.06 -11.45 15.69
C ARG A 156 -2.74 -11.10 15.00
N THR A 157 -2.62 -11.43 13.71
CA THR A 157 -1.45 -11.10 12.88
C THR A 157 -1.31 -9.59 12.69
N LEU A 158 -2.42 -8.90 12.42
CA LEU A 158 -2.50 -7.45 12.28
C LEU A 158 -2.08 -6.74 13.57
N CYS A 159 -2.61 -7.15 14.73
CA CYS A 159 -2.21 -6.61 16.03
C CYS A 159 -0.71 -6.79 16.28
N ALA A 160 -0.13 -7.95 15.94
CA ALA A 160 1.30 -8.20 16.11
C ALA A 160 2.16 -7.31 15.19
N ASP A 161 1.79 -7.20 13.90
CA ASP A 161 2.47 -6.36 12.91
C ASP A 161 2.44 -4.87 13.33
N LEU A 162 1.29 -4.37 13.79
CA LEU A 162 1.13 -2.98 14.20
C LEU A 162 1.96 -2.67 15.45
N LYS A 163 1.96 -3.53 16.46
CA LYS A 163 2.81 -3.39 17.65
C LYS A 163 4.30 -3.28 17.30
N GLY A 164 4.78 -4.12 16.37
CA GLY A 164 6.16 -4.05 15.88
C GLY A 164 6.46 -2.72 15.15
N SER A 165 5.52 -2.24 14.34
CA SER A 165 5.67 -0.98 13.60
C SER A 165 5.68 0.26 14.51
N MET A 166 4.89 0.25 15.58
CA MET A 166 4.78 1.35 16.56
C MET A 166 6.04 1.47 17.41
N ALA A 167 6.57 0.34 17.90
CA ALA A 167 7.75 0.32 18.76
C ALA A 167 8.99 0.95 18.07
N SER A 168 9.15 0.72 16.76
CA SER A 168 10.31 1.22 16.00
C SER A 168 10.36 2.74 15.81
N LYS A 169 9.21 3.43 15.87
CA LYS A 169 9.11 4.87 15.56
C LYS A 169 9.17 5.77 16.80
N LEU A 170 9.12 5.19 17.99
CA LEU A 170 9.27 5.90 19.26
C LEU A 170 10.75 6.02 19.62
N SER A 171 11.53 6.72 18.80
CA SER A 171 12.84 7.24 19.19
C SER A 171 12.77 8.76 19.14
N VAL A 172 12.04 9.34 20.09
CA VAL A 172 12.12 10.77 20.31
C VAL A 172 13.46 11.00 21.01
N PRO A 173 14.45 11.69 20.40
CA PRO A 173 15.55 12.19 21.19
C PRO A 173 14.90 13.10 22.24
N SER A 174 15.00 12.73 23.52
CA SER A 174 14.58 13.61 24.62
C SER A 174 15.06 15.00 24.26
N THR A 175 14.14 15.95 24.08
CA THR A 175 14.48 17.33 23.72
C THR A 175 15.61 17.71 24.65
N THR A 176 16.81 17.88 24.10
CA THR A 176 17.96 18.29 24.87
C THR A 176 17.51 19.52 25.63
N GLU A 177 17.58 19.43 26.95
CA GLU A 177 17.02 20.35 27.93
C GLU A 177 17.12 21.79 27.41
N PHE A 178 15.98 22.43 27.13
CA PHE A 178 15.96 23.82 26.67
C PHE A 178 16.49 24.68 27.82
N LYS A 179 17.80 24.95 27.81
CA LYS A 179 18.43 25.86 28.75
C LYS A 179 17.99 27.28 28.38
N GLY A 180 16.84 27.68 28.92
CA GLY A 180 16.23 28.97 28.63
C GLY A 180 17.25 30.10 28.82
N ALA A 181 17.41 30.94 27.80
CA ALA A 181 18.17 32.17 27.94
C ALA A 181 17.33 33.18 28.71
N VAL A 182 17.92 33.76 29.77
CA VAL A 182 17.37 34.91 30.48
C VAL A 182 17.66 36.14 29.62
N TRP A 183 16.63 36.91 29.29
CA TRP A 183 16.77 38.16 28.56
C TRP A 183 16.90 39.31 29.58
N GLU A 184 17.96 40.12 29.45
CA GLU A 184 18.22 41.33 30.26
C GLU A 184 17.47 42.57 29.73
#